data_AF-A0A5N6M684-F1
#
_entry.id   AF-A0A5N6M684-F1
#
_cell.length_a   1.000
_cell.length_b   1.000
_cell.length_c   1.000
_cell.angle_alpha   90.00
_cell.angle_beta   90.00
_cell.angle_gamma   90.00
#
_symmetry.space_group_name_H-M   'P 1'
#
loop_
_entity.id
_entity.type
_entity.pdbx_description
1 polymer ?
#
loop_
_entity_poly.entity_id
_entity_poly.type
_entity_poly.pdbx_seq_one_letter_code
_entity_poly.pdbx_strand_id
1 'polypeptide(L)'
;MEKLLQAGEERAATLKLINDACENWGFFEIVNHGISTELLDSVEKMTKMHYKKSMEERFKEMVATKGLEAVDNEIHDMDWETTFYLRHLPHSNISDIPDLQQDYRH
;
A
#
# COMPACT_ATOMS: atom_id res chain seq x y z
N MET A 1 30.49 25.65 10.38
CA MET A 1 31.23 24.38 10.48
C MET A 1 30.51 23.36 11.36
N GLU A 2 30.06 23.74 12.56
CA GLU A 2 29.37 22.85 13.52
C GLU A 2 28.10 22.16 12.98
N LYS A 3 27.19 22.91 12.32
CA LYS A 3 25.99 22.33 11.66
C LYS A 3 26.30 21.32 10.55
N LEU A 4 27.43 21.48 9.86
CA LEU A 4 27.86 20.57 8.79
C LEU A 4 28.43 19.27 9.36
N LEU A 5 29.15 19.37 10.49
CA LEU A 5 29.66 18.21 11.21
C LEU A 5 28.50 17.39 11.80
N GLN A 6 27.53 18.05 12.43
CA GLN A 6 26.34 17.41 12.99
C GLN A 6 25.48 16.71 11.91
N ALA A 7 25.28 17.35 10.76
CA ALA A 7 24.58 16.71 9.64
C ALA A 7 25.32 15.46 9.11
N GLY A 8 26.66 15.45 9.16
CA GLY A 8 27.47 14.28 8.82
C GLY A 8 27.30 13.12 9.80
N GLU A 9 27.27 13.42 11.10
CA GLU A 9 27.07 12.43 12.18
C GLU A 9 25.66 11.83 12.14
N GLU A 10 24.63 12.66 11.99
CA GLU A 10 23.23 12.22 11.89
C GLU A 10 22.99 11.33 10.65
N ARG A 11 23.62 11.67 9.53
CA ARG A 11 23.58 10.84 8.31
C ARG A 11 24.21 9.46 8.56
N ALA A 12 25.38 9.42 9.19
CA ALA A 12 26.07 8.16 9.48
C ALA A 12 25.26 7.27 10.43
N ALA A 13 24.67 7.86 11.48
CA ALA A 13 23.79 7.16 12.40
C ALA A 13 22.54 6.59 11.68
N THR A 14 21.90 7.37 10.81
CA THR A 14 20.72 6.95 10.04
C THR A 14 21.05 5.78 9.10
N LEU A 15 22.18 5.82 8.40
CA LEU A 15 22.62 4.72 7.54
C LEU A 15 22.87 3.44 8.34
N LYS A 16 23.39 3.54 9.56
CA LYS A 16 23.57 2.38 10.43
C LYS A 16 22.23 1.74 10.83
N LEU A 17 21.21 2.55 11.13
CA LEU A 17 19.86 2.06 11.42
C LEU A 17 19.23 1.37 10.21
N ILE A 18 19.38 1.94 9.01
CA ILE A 18 18.89 1.32 7.77
C ILE A 18 19.59 -0.02 7.53
N ASN A 19 20.92 -0.08 7.69
CA ASN A 19 21.67 -1.33 7.51
C ASN A 19 21.21 -2.42 8.49
N ASP A 20 21.05 -2.07 9.77
CA ASP A 20 20.55 -2.98 10.79
C ASP A 20 19.13 -3.48 10.46
N ALA A 21 18.24 -2.60 10.02
CA ALA A 21 16.89 -2.98 9.60
C ALA A 21 16.90 -3.93 8.39
N CYS A 22 17.76 -3.69 7.41
CA CYS A 22 17.94 -4.56 6.25
C CYS A 22 18.48 -5.94 6.63
N GLU A 23 19.44 -6.02 7.56
CA GLU A 23 20.09 -7.27 7.96
C GLU A 23 19.24 -8.10 8.92
N ASN A 24 18.58 -7.44 9.88
CA ASN A 24 18.00 -8.13 11.04
C ASN A 24 16.47 -8.13 11.08
N TRP A 25 15.79 -7.27 10.30
CA TRP A 25 14.33 -7.11 10.37
C TRP A 25 13.61 -7.38 9.05
N GLY A 26 14.20 -7.02 7.92
CA GLY A 26 13.57 -7.13 6.60
C GLY A 26 12.51 -6.07 6.28
N PHE A 27 12.27 -5.13 7.20
CA PHE A 27 11.35 -4.01 7.03
C PHE A 27 11.70 -2.83 7.94
N PHE A 28 11.35 -1.61 7.54
CA PHE A 28 11.43 -0.40 8.37
C PHE A 28 10.46 0.67 7.86
N GLU A 29 10.00 1.52 8.77
CA GLU A 29 9.21 2.71 8.42
C GLU A 29 10.14 3.90 8.19
N ILE A 30 9.76 4.76 7.24
CA ILE A 30 10.45 6.02 6.99
C ILE A 30 9.49 7.19 7.25
N VAL A 31 9.97 8.17 8.01
CA VAL A 31 9.29 9.45 8.20
C VAL A 31 10.10 10.56 7.52
N ASN A 32 9.48 11.72 7.27
CA ASN A 32 10.12 12.82 6.54
C ASN A 32 10.60 12.42 5.14
N HIS A 33 9.88 11.52 4.47
CA HIS A 33 10.21 10.95 3.16
C HIS A 33 10.06 11.91 1.97
N GLY A 34 9.54 13.12 2.18
CA GLY A 34 9.38 14.14 1.13
C GLY A 34 8.14 13.99 0.24
N ILE A 35 7.43 12.84 0.29
CA ILE A 35 6.08 12.70 -0.28
C ILE A 35 5.10 13.62 0.46
N SER A 36 4.31 14.40 -0.30
CA SER A 36 3.29 15.31 0.23
C SER A 36 2.21 14.55 1.01
N THR A 37 1.85 15.09 2.18
CA THR A 37 0.77 14.56 3.02
C THR A 37 -0.59 14.67 2.33
N GLU A 38 -0.82 15.75 1.58
CA GLU A 38 -2.05 15.96 0.80
C GLU A 38 -2.23 14.88 -0.28
N LEU A 39 -1.12 14.42 -0.87
CA LEU A 39 -1.14 13.31 -1.82
C LEU A 39 -1.49 11.99 -1.13
N LEU A 40 -0.87 11.69 0.01
CA LEU A 40 -1.17 10.49 0.80
C LEU A 40 -2.65 10.45 1.23
N ASP A 41 -3.18 11.57 1.72
CA ASP A 41 -4.59 11.73 2.11
C ASP A 41 -5.53 11.49 0.92
N SER A 42 -5.16 12.02 -0.25
CA SER A 42 -5.94 11.85 -1.48
C SER A 42 -5.97 10.40 -1.94
N VAL A 43 -4.81 9.72 -1.94
CA VAL A 43 -4.71 8.29 -2.29
C VAL A 43 -5.52 7.43 -1.31
N GLU A 44 -5.40 7.66 0.00
CA GLU A 44 -6.18 6.94 1.01
C GLU A 44 -7.69 7.11 0.78
N LYS A 45 -8.15 8.35 0.60
CA LYS A 45 -9.56 8.66 0.36
C LYS A 45 -10.08 7.99 -0.89
N MET A 46 -9.37 8.11 -2.02
CA MET A 46 -9.78 7.52 -3.30
C MET A 46 -9.81 6.00 -3.25
N THR A 47 -8.85 5.37 -2.56
CA THR A 47 -8.80 3.91 -2.38
C THR A 47 -10.03 3.42 -1.60
N LYS A 48 -10.36 4.06 -0.47
CA LYS A 48 -11.55 3.73 0.33
C LYS A 48 -12.85 3.92 -0.44
N MET A 49 -12.95 5.01 -1.23
CA MET A 49 -14.12 5.26 -2.09
C MET A 49 -14.24 4.21 -3.20
N HIS A 50 -13.12 3.82 -3.83
CA HIS A 50 -13.12 2.80 -4.87
C HIS A 50 -13.54 1.43 -4.33
N TYR A 51 -13.03 1.03 -3.17
CA TYR A 51 -13.48 -0.19 -2.49
C TYR A 51 -15.01 -0.20 -2.31
N LYS A 52 -15.54 0.85 -1.66
CA LYS A 52 -16.98 0.96 -1.36
C LYS A 52 -17.84 0.97 -2.62
N LYS A 53 -17.38 1.62 -3.69
CA LYS A 53 -18.16 1.81 -4.92
C LYS A 53 -18.09 0.61 -5.88
N SER A 54 -16.92 -0.02 -5.99
CA SER A 54 -16.61 -0.95 -7.09
C SER A 54 -16.22 -2.36 -6.64
N MET A 55 -15.68 -2.52 -5.43
CA MET A 55 -15.13 -3.81 -4.97
C MET A 55 -15.97 -4.49 -3.90
N GLU A 56 -16.67 -3.74 -3.04
CA GLU A 56 -17.41 -4.27 -1.90
C GLU A 56 -18.47 -5.30 -2.31
N GLU A 57 -19.28 -4.98 -3.33
CA GLU A 57 -20.31 -5.92 -3.80
C GLU A 57 -19.70 -7.18 -4.44
N ARG A 58 -18.62 -7.04 -5.22
CA ARG A 58 -17.90 -8.20 -5.77
C ARG A 58 -17.30 -9.08 -4.68
N PHE A 59 -16.83 -8.47 -3.60
CA PHE A 59 -16.31 -9.20 -2.45
C PHE A 59 -17.43 -9.98 -1.73
N LYS A 60 -18.58 -9.35 -1.49
CA LYS A 60 -19.77 -10.03 -0.93
C LYS A 60 -20.23 -11.19 -1.82
N GLU A 61 -20.31 -10.98 -3.13
CA GLU A 61 -20.64 -12.03 -4.09
C GLU A 61 -19.64 -13.20 -4.05
N MET A 62 -18.34 -12.91 -3.94
CA MET A 62 -17.29 -13.92 -3.79
C MET A 62 -17.45 -14.72 -2.50
N VAL A 63 -17.68 -14.02 -1.37
CA VAL A 63 -17.93 -14.62 -0.05
C VAL A 63 -19.14 -15.56 -0.11
N ALA A 64 -20.25 -15.10 -0.69
CA ALA A 64 -21.46 -15.92 -0.83
C ALA A 64 -21.24 -17.13 -1.75
N THR A 65 -20.57 -16.94 -2.90
CA THR A 65 -20.31 -18.01 -3.88
C THR A 65 -19.40 -19.11 -3.33
N LYS A 66 -18.43 -18.73 -2.48
CA LYS A 66 -17.51 -19.67 -1.83
C LYS A 66 -18.05 -20.24 -0.51
N GLY A 67 -19.27 -19.87 -0.11
CA GLY A 67 -19.89 -20.36 1.12
C GLY A 67 -19.20 -19.88 2.40
N LEU A 68 -18.56 -18.71 2.35
CA LEU A 68 -17.73 -18.17 3.44
C LEU A 68 -18.52 -17.42 4.52
N GLU A 69 -19.84 -17.33 4.38
CA GLU A 69 -20.71 -16.65 5.34
C GLU A 69 -20.91 -17.46 6.64
N ALA A 70 -20.74 -18.78 6.57
CA ALA A 70 -21.03 -19.72 7.65
C ALA A 70 -19.90 -20.76 7.81
N VAL A 71 -18.66 -20.27 7.90
CA VAL A 71 -17.49 -21.13 8.04
C VAL A 71 -17.37 -21.59 9.49
N ASP A 72 -17.48 -22.90 9.72
CA ASP A 72 -17.33 -23.52 11.04
C ASP A 72 -15.91 -24.10 11.30
N ASN A 73 -15.04 -24.16 10.28
CA ASN A 73 -13.68 -24.70 10.36
C ASN A 73 -12.63 -23.71 9.84
N GLU A 74 -11.39 -23.80 10.31
CA GLU A 74 -10.31 -22.94 9.79
C GLU A 74 -10.07 -23.15 8.28
N ILE A 75 -9.87 -22.05 7.56
CA ILE A 75 -9.53 -22.03 6.13
C ILE A 75 -8.06 -21.64 6.01
N HIS A 76 -7.26 -22.47 5.32
CA HIS A 76 -5.81 -22.29 5.19
C HIS A 76 -5.33 -22.05 3.76
N ASP A 77 -6.22 -22.13 2.77
CA ASP A 77 -5.91 -22.06 1.34
C ASP A 77 -6.49 -20.81 0.66
N MET A 78 -6.90 -19.81 1.45
CA MET A 78 -7.48 -18.58 0.93
C MET A 78 -7.29 -17.39 1.87
N ASP A 79 -7.04 -16.24 1.25
CA ASP A 79 -6.94 -14.95 1.93
C ASP A 79 -8.30 -14.24 1.97
N TRP A 80 -8.66 -13.70 3.13
CA TRP A 80 -9.80 -12.79 3.28
C TRP A 80 -9.39 -11.40 2.78
N GLU A 81 -9.34 -11.23 1.46
CA GLU A 81 -8.80 -10.04 0.82
C GLU A 81 -9.60 -9.67 -0.44
N THR A 82 -9.63 -8.38 -0.78
CA THR A 82 -10.00 -7.91 -2.12
C THR A 82 -8.95 -6.93 -2.63
N THR A 83 -8.40 -7.21 -3.81
CA THR A 83 -7.22 -6.52 -4.32
C THR A 83 -7.28 -6.34 -5.84
N PHE A 84 -6.69 -5.25 -6.32
CA PHE A 84 -6.41 -5.00 -7.73
C PHE A 84 -4.95 -4.53 -7.88
N TYR A 85 -4.36 -4.72 -9.06
CA TYR A 85 -2.95 -4.43 -9.30
C TYR A 85 -2.74 -3.28 -10.28
N LEU A 86 -1.99 -2.27 -9.83
CA LEU A 86 -1.44 -1.21 -10.67
C LEU A 86 0.02 -1.52 -10.99
N ARG A 87 0.31 -1.69 -12.27
CA ARG A 87 1.68 -1.75 -12.80
C ARG A 87 2.02 -0.37 -13.33
N HIS A 88 3.13 0.19 -12.88
CA HIS A 88 3.64 1.45 -13.40
C HIS A 88 4.70 1.23 -14.48
N LEU A 89 5.61 0.27 -14.26
CA LEU A 89 6.76 -0.01 -15.12
C LEU A 89 6.90 -1.51 -15.39
N PRO A 90 7.52 -1.92 -16.52
CA PRO A 90 7.96 -1.07 -17.62
C PRO A 90 6.78 -0.54 -18.47
N HIS A 91 5.63 -1.20 -18.39
CA HIS A 91 4.41 -0.81 -19.10
C HIS A 91 3.29 -0.61 -18.08
N SER A 92 2.70 0.58 -18.11
CA SER A 92 1.60 0.90 -17.22
C SER A 92 0.30 0.23 -17.67
N ASN A 93 -0.47 -0.31 -16.73
CA ASN A 93 -1.83 -0.80 -16.99
C ASN A 93 -2.90 0.16 -16.43
N ILE A 94 -2.52 1.36 -15.99
CA ILE A 94 -3.45 2.25 -15.26
C ILE A 94 -4.67 2.63 -16.10
N SER A 95 -4.54 2.72 -17.43
CA SER A 95 -5.64 3.00 -18.36
C SER A 95 -6.57 1.81 -18.58
N ASP A 96 -6.09 0.59 -18.34
CA ASP A 96 -6.82 -0.66 -18.63
C ASP A 96 -7.72 -1.09 -17.48
N ILE A 97 -7.58 -0.48 -16.29
CA ILE A 97 -8.45 -0.77 -15.14
C ILE A 97 -9.84 -0.16 -15.44
N PRO A 98 -10.92 -0.95 -15.57
CA PRO A 98 -12.19 -0.43 -16.11
C PRO A 98 -12.92 0.53 -15.15
N ASP A 99 -12.84 0.26 -13.86
CA ASP A 99 -13.67 0.82 -12.80
C ASP A 99 -12.92 1.83 -11.91
N LEU A 100 -11.71 2.20 -12.34
CA LEU A 100 -10.91 3.26 -11.74
C LEU A 100 -11.39 4.63 -12.25
N GLN A 101 -11.75 5.53 -11.35
CA GLN A 101 -12.21 6.87 -11.72
C GLN A 101 -11.08 7.70 -12.33
N GLN A 102 -11.42 8.66 -13.21
CA GLN A 102 -10.43 9.43 -13.95
C GLN A 102 -9.51 10.25 -13.02
N ASP A 103 -10.06 10.87 -11.99
CA ASP A 103 -9.33 11.60 -10.96
C ASP A 103 -8.39 10.69 -10.16
N TYR A 104 -8.72 9.42 -9.99
CA TYR A 104 -7.85 8.46 -9.32
C TYR A 104 -6.71 7.93 -10.23
N ARG A 105 -6.73 8.23 -11.52
CA ARG A 105 -5.66 7.85 -12.46
C ARG A 105 -4.50 8.85 -12.50
N HIS A 106 -4.68 10.08 -11.99
CA HIS A 106 -3.74 11.20 -12.13
C HIS A 106 -3.31 11.76 -10.79
#